data_AF-A0A4U0S8J3-F1
#
_entry.id   AF-A0A4U0S8J3-F1
#
_cell.length_a   1.000
_cell.length_b   1.000
_cell.length_c   1.000
_cell.angle_alpha   90.00
_cell.angle_beta   90.00
_cell.angle_gamma   90.00
#
_symmetry.space_group_name_H-M   'P 1'
#
loop_
_entity.id
_entity.type
_entity.pdbx_description
1 polymer ?
#
loop_
_entity_poly.entity_id
_entity_poly.type
_entity_poly.pdbx_seq_one_letter_code
_entity_poly.pdbx_strand_id
1 'polypeptide(L)'
;MRGIACVADIYAMRSSKHTANAARISVGTLDLIDEDDPVRRDILAAINRLLAGTPHRSNGRLNVSQLAIEASVGRWHLTHQHTDLKDLFQAEATREEAKRAALARSRSDDEDLNQQLAELRKHCRQLEHRLKIYATALHQLALENAALSGRDADAAKVRALPRRRQPTP
;
A
#
# COMPACT_ATOMS: atom_id res chain seq x y z
N MET A 1 -25.12 -14.81 -23.46
CA MET A 1 -25.31 -13.35 -23.28
C MET A 1 -26.31 -13.14 -22.17
N ARG A 2 -26.15 -12.06 -21.39
CA ARG A 2 -26.67 -11.83 -20.02
C ARG A 2 -25.77 -12.49 -18.99
N GLY A 3 -25.07 -11.77 -18.13
CA GLY A 3 -25.11 -10.35 -17.81
C GLY A 3 -24.44 -10.30 -16.45
N ILE A 4 -23.19 -9.85 -16.41
CA ILE A 4 -22.37 -9.73 -15.22
C ILE A 4 -23.09 -8.72 -14.32
N ALA A 5 -23.90 -9.24 -13.40
CA ALA A 5 -24.55 -8.43 -12.38
C ALA A 5 -23.47 -7.97 -11.41
N CYS A 6 -23.07 -6.71 -11.59
CA CYS A 6 -22.83 -5.74 -10.52
C CYS A 6 -22.20 -6.29 -9.23
N VAL A 7 -20.87 -6.45 -9.25
CA VAL A 7 -20.07 -6.46 -8.01
C VAL A 7 -19.90 -5.02 -7.46
N ALA A 8 -20.35 -4.02 -8.21
CA ALA A 8 -20.32 -2.60 -7.81
C ALA A 8 -21.37 -2.23 -6.73
N ASP A 9 -22.45 -3.01 -6.57
CA ASP A 9 -23.57 -2.64 -5.68
C ASP A 9 -23.37 -3.04 -4.21
N ILE A 10 -22.33 -3.82 -3.88
CA ILE A 10 -22.03 -4.15 -2.48
C ILE A 10 -21.20 -3.04 -1.79
N TYR A 11 -20.50 -2.20 -2.55
CA TYR A 11 -19.64 -1.16 -1.96
C TYR A 11 -20.36 0.19 -1.70
N ALA A 12 -21.59 0.36 -2.19
CA ALA A 12 -22.29 1.65 -2.17
C ALA A 12 -23.30 1.83 -1.02
N MET A 13 -23.40 0.92 -0.06
CA MET A 13 -24.44 0.96 0.99
C MET A 13 -23.91 1.11 2.43
N ARG A 14 -22.63 1.46 2.60
CA ARG A 14 -22.04 1.85 3.91
C ARG A 14 -21.75 3.35 4.05
N SER A 15 -22.21 4.15 3.09
CA SER A 15 -22.00 5.60 3.01
C SER A 15 -23.26 6.41 3.38
N SER A 16 -23.79 6.25 4.61
CA SER A 16 -24.91 7.11 5.05
C SER A 16 -25.15 7.24 6.56
N LYS A 17 -24.26 6.76 7.44
CA LYS A 17 -24.46 6.90 8.91
C LYS A 17 -23.22 7.34 9.71
N HIS A 18 -22.27 8.03 9.09
CA HIS A 18 -21.11 8.61 9.83
C HIS A 18 -20.79 10.06 9.46
N THR A 19 -21.75 10.81 8.94
CA THR A 19 -21.69 12.29 8.87
C THR A 19 -22.34 12.91 10.11
N ALA A 20 -21.79 12.63 11.30
CA ALA A 20 -22.18 13.29 12.55
C ALA A 20 -21.09 13.23 13.64
N ASN A 21 -19.82 13.00 13.26
CA ASN A 21 -18.70 13.11 14.20
C ASN A 21 -17.44 13.67 13.51
N ALA A 22 -17.64 14.68 12.68
CA ALA A 22 -16.58 15.44 12.00
C ALA A 22 -16.12 16.67 12.82
N ALA A 23 -16.25 16.62 14.16
CA ALA A 23 -15.95 17.75 15.03
C ALA A 23 -15.12 17.40 16.28
N ARG A 24 -14.28 16.35 16.22
CA ARG A 24 -13.33 16.01 17.32
C ARG A 24 -11.98 15.48 16.84
N ILE A 25 -11.44 16.07 15.77
CA ILE A 25 -9.99 16.03 15.51
C ILE A 25 -9.45 17.43 15.81
N SER A 26 -9.49 17.80 17.08
CA SER A 26 -8.68 18.91 17.59
C SER A 26 -7.46 18.28 18.25
N VAL A 27 -6.31 18.49 17.62
CA VAL A 27 -4.98 18.27 18.19
C VAL A 27 -4.98 18.72 19.66
N GLY A 28 -4.40 17.88 20.52
CA GLY A 28 -4.40 17.99 21.97
C GLY A 28 -4.24 19.42 22.47
N THR A 29 -5.36 20.01 22.89
CA THR A 29 -5.35 21.14 23.79
C THR A 29 -5.68 20.54 25.13
N LEU A 30 -4.67 20.20 25.92
CA LEU A 30 -4.90 20.07 27.36
C LEU A 30 -5.46 21.41 27.81
N ASP A 31 -6.71 21.44 28.26
CA ASP A 31 -7.49 22.66 28.47
C ASP A 31 -6.74 23.64 29.38
N LEU A 32 -6.21 24.71 28.78
CA LEU A 32 -5.46 25.78 29.46
C LEU A 32 -6.37 26.76 30.22
N ILE A 33 -7.68 26.58 30.12
CA ILE A 33 -8.68 27.63 30.38
C ILE A 33 -9.15 27.63 31.83
N ASP A 34 -9.01 26.51 32.55
CA ASP A 34 -9.56 26.33 33.91
C ASP A 34 -8.47 26.08 34.97
N GLU A 35 -7.22 26.42 34.65
CA GLU A 35 -6.09 26.16 35.53
C GLU A 35 -5.66 27.42 36.31
N ASP A 36 -5.85 27.39 37.63
CA ASP A 36 -5.55 28.53 38.50
C ASP A 36 -4.05 28.72 38.76
N ASP A 37 -3.25 27.65 38.68
CA ASP A 37 -1.81 27.71 38.90
C ASP A 37 -1.07 28.19 37.63
N PRO A 38 -0.41 29.37 37.67
CA PRO A 38 0.32 29.89 36.51
C PRO A 38 1.45 28.96 36.06
N VAL A 39 2.09 28.24 37.00
CA VAL A 39 3.16 27.29 36.69
C VAL A 39 2.60 26.09 35.93
N ARG A 40 1.44 25.60 36.37
CA ARG A 40 0.77 24.45 35.74
C ARG A 40 0.29 24.82 34.33
N ARG A 41 -0.22 26.04 34.13
CA ARG A 41 -0.53 26.61 32.80
C ARG A 41 0.68 26.65 31.87
N ASP A 42 1.82 27.14 32.35
CA ASP A 42 3.04 27.24 31.53
C ASP A 42 3.56 25.86 31.12
N ILE A 43 3.47 24.87 32.01
CA ILE A 43 3.83 23.48 31.72
C ILE A 43 2.87 22.89 30.67
N LEU A 44 1.55 23.05 30.85
CA LEU A 44 0.55 22.57 29.88
C LEU A 44 0.74 23.20 28.50
N ALA A 45 1.01 24.50 28.45
CA ALA A 45 1.27 25.21 27.20
C ALA A 45 2.55 24.67 26.53
N ALA A 46 3.60 24.40 27.31
CA ALA A 46 4.84 23.80 26.81
C ALA A 46 4.63 22.37 26.30
N ILE A 47 3.82 21.54 26.97
CA ILE A 47 3.45 20.20 26.52
C ILE A 47 2.77 20.28 25.14
N ASN A 48 1.75 21.13 25.00
CA ASN A 48 1.01 21.28 23.75
C ASN A 48 1.95 21.71 22.60
N ARG A 49 2.88 22.65 22.86
CA ARG A 49 3.87 23.09 21.86
C ARG A 49 4.84 21.98 21.45
N LEU A 50 5.35 21.22 22.42
CA LEU A 50 6.27 20.10 22.16
C LEU A 50 5.62 18.98 21.37
N LEU A 51 4.38 18.61 21.73
CA LEU A 51 3.62 17.59 21.01
C LEU A 51 3.21 18.05 19.60
N ALA A 52 2.92 19.34 19.43
CA ALA A 52 2.67 19.94 18.11
C ALA A 52 3.95 20.10 17.25
N GLY A 53 5.14 19.88 17.81
CA GLY A 53 6.41 20.04 17.11
C GLY A 53 6.82 21.50 16.86
N THR A 54 6.30 22.44 17.66
CA THR A 54 6.62 23.89 17.58
C THR A 54 7.30 24.38 18.86
N PRO A 55 8.47 23.82 19.24
CA PRO A 55 9.20 24.28 20.43
C PRO A 55 9.70 25.71 20.24
N HIS A 56 9.65 26.51 21.30
CA HIS A 56 10.12 27.91 21.27
C HIS A 56 11.48 28.07 21.94
N ARG A 57 11.75 27.29 23.00
CA ARG A 57 12.96 27.43 23.83
C ARG A 57 13.78 26.14 23.91
N SER A 58 13.19 25.02 23.53
CA SER A 58 13.79 23.70 23.59
C SER A 58 14.17 23.16 22.20
N ASN A 59 14.95 22.08 22.19
CA ASN A 59 15.36 21.38 20.96
C ASN A 59 14.26 20.45 20.41
N GLY A 60 13.02 20.55 20.90
CA GLY A 60 11.88 19.76 20.42
C GLY A 60 11.90 18.28 20.77
N ARG A 61 12.84 17.81 21.60
CA ARG A 61 12.86 16.41 22.05
C ARG A 61 11.80 16.21 23.12
N LEU A 62 11.05 15.12 23.03
CA LEU A 62 9.99 14.78 23.97
C LEU A 62 10.56 14.16 25.27
N ASN A 63 11.30 14.95 26.05
CA ASN A 63 11.83 14.52 27.35
C ASN A 63 11.55 15.55 28.45
N VAL A 64 11.56 15.10 29.71
CA VAL A 64 11.18 15.91 30.88
C VAL A 64 12.11 17.12 31.07
N SER A 65 13.40 16.98 30.73
CA SER A 65 14.36 18.09 30.83
C SER A 65 14.08 19.19 29.80
N GLN A 66 13.70 18.81 28.58
CA GLN A 66 13.31 19.74 27.53
C GLN A 66 11.95 20.38 27.82
N LEU A 67 11.02 19.64 28.43
CA LEU A 67 9.77 20.20 28.93
C LEU A 67 10.02 21.29 29.98
N ALA A 68 10.93 21.05 30.93
CA ALA A 68 11.31 22.05 31.93
C ALA A 68 11.87 23.32 31.28
N ILE A 69 12.77 23.17 30.31
CA ILE A 69 13.34 24.30 29.54
C ILE A 69 12.26 25.03 28.73
N GLU A 70 11.37 24.29 28.07
CA GLU A 70 10.29 24.85 27.26
C GLU A 70 9.26 25.62 28.10
N ALA A 71 8.92 25.12 29.29
CA ALA A 71 8.03 25.78 30.24
C ALA A 71 8.73 26.88 31.05
N SER A 72 10.06 27.00 30.97
CA SER A 72 10.86 27.90 31.81
C SER A 72 10.70 27.65 33.31
N VAL A 73 10.48 26.39 33.69
CA VAL A 73 10.33 25.95 35.09
C VAL A 73 11.50 25.07 35.51
N GLY A 74 11.85 25.10 36.80
CA GLY A 74 12.84 24.18 37.35
C GLY A 74 12.36 22.72 37.27
N ARG A 75 13.27 21.78 36.98
CA ARG A 75 12.95 20.33 36.95
C ARG A 75 12.28 19.83 38.24
N TRP A 76 12.61 20.44 39.37
CA TRP A 76 12.03 20.11 40.68
C TRP A 76 10.50 20.20 40.68
N HIS A 77 9.91 21.18 39.98
CA HIS A 77 8.46 21.31 39.86
C HIS A 77 7.83 20.08 39.20
N LEU A 78 8.45 19.55 38.13
CA LEU A 78 7.95 18.37 37.42
C LEU A 78 8.17 17.04 38.17
N THR A 79 9.10 17.00 39.14
CA THR A 79 9.41 15.77 39.87
C THR A 79 8.81 15.70 41.26
N HIS A 80 8.43 16.84 41.86
CA HIS A 80 7.91 16.89 43.23
C HIS A 80 6.55 17.60 43.38
N GLN A 81 6.21 18.55 42.51
CA GLN A 81 4.98 19.34 42.65
C GLN A 81 3.90 18.94 41.63
N HIS A 82 4.28 18.81 40.35
CA HIS A 82 3.40 18.52 39.22
C HIS A 82 3.82 17.20 38.54
N THR A 83 3.85 16.13 39.32
CA THR A 83 4.22 14.79 38.83
C THR A 83 3.18 14.22 37.86
N ASP A 84 1.92 14.60 38.05
CA ASP A 84 0.79 14.29 37.16
C ASP A 84 1.07 14.74 35.72
N LEU A 85 1.55 15.98 35.54
CA LEU A 85 1.86 16.55 34.23
C LEU A 85 3.08 15.90 33.59
N LYS A 86 4.08 15.54 34.39
CA LYS A 86 5.23 14.78 33.92
C LYS A 86 4.77 13.43 33.37
N ASP A 87 3.93 12.72 34.10
CA ASP A 87 3.50 11.38 33.73
C ASP A 87 2.56 11.41 32.50
N LEU A 88 1.68 12.41 32.42
CA LEU A 88 0.88 12.70 31.21
C LEU A 88 1.77 12.94 30.00
N PHE A 89 2.78 13.79 30.12
CA PHE A 89 3.70 14.09 29.03
C PHE A 89 4.49 12.86 28.59
N GLN A 90 4.95 12.03 29.54
CA GLN A 90 5.65 10.79 29.22
C GLN A 90 4.73 9.79 28.51
N ALA A 91 3.48 9.65 28.97
CA ALA A 91 2.49 8.80 28.30
C ALA A 91 2.24 9.25 26.86
N GLU A 92 2.02 10.54 26.63
CA GLU A 92 1.76 11.04 25.28
C GLU A 92 3.02 11.01 24.39
N ALA A 93 4.21 11.23 24.96
CA ALA A 93 5.47 11.08 24.25
C ALA A 93 5.67 9.64 23.75
N THR A 94 5.43 8.63 24.61
CA THR A 94 5.52 7.23 24.21
C THR A 94 4.47 6.85 23.16
N ARG A 95 3.27 7.42 23.26
CA ARG A 95 2.20 7.22 22.27
C ARG A 95 2.58 7.79 20.90
N GLU A 96 3.12 9.01 20.84
CA GLU A 96 3.57 9.63 19.60
C GLU A 96 4.78 8.90 19.01
N GLU A 97 5.72 8.43 19.83
CA GLU A 97 6.82 7.57 19.37
C GLU A 97 6.31 6.24 18.79
N ALA A 98 5.38 5.57 19.47
CA ALA A 98 4.77 4.34 18.99
C ALA A 98 4.02 4.56 17.65
N LYS A 99 3.30 5.67 17.53
CA LYS A 99 2.61 6.07 16.29
C LYS A 99 3.60 6.34 15.15
N ARG A 100 4.68 7.06 15.40
CA ARG A 100 5.76 7.28 14.41
C ARG A 100 6.38 5.96 13.97
N ALA A 101 6.65 5.05 14.91
CA ALA A 101 7.18 3.74 14.60
C ALA A 101 6.21 2.89 13.77
N ALA A 102 4.91 2.93 14.10
CA ALA A 102 3.87 2.24 13.33
C ALA A 102 3.74 2.80 11.90
N LEU A 103 3.78 4.12 11.73
CA LEU A 103 3.77 4.76 10.41
C LEU A 103 5.02 4.41 9.61
N ALA A 104 6.20 4.36 10.24
CA ALA A 104 7.43 3.95 9.58
C ALA A 104 7.36 2.49 9.08
N ARG A 105 6.81 1.58 9.90
CA ARG A 105 6.57 0.18 9.49
C ARG A 105 5.54 0.07 8.37
N SER A 106 4.42 0.77 8.48
CA SER A 106 3.41 0.77 7.40
C SER A 106 4.01 1.24 6.07
N ARG A 107 4.88 2.26 6.12
CA ARG A 107 5.56 2.75 4.92
C ARG A 107 6.54 1.73 4.33
N SER A 108 7.30 1.01 5.17
CA SER A 108 8.17 -0.06 4.66
C SER A 108 7.36 -1.20 4.04
N ASP A 109 6.24 -1.58 4.67
CA ASP A 109 5.37 -2.63 4.16
C ASP A 109 4.74 -2.24 2.81
N ASP A 110 4.34 -0.97 2.65
CA ASP A 110 3.84 -0.44 1.38
C ASP A 110 4.93 -0.45 0.28
N GLU A 111 6.18 -0.12 0.63
CA GLU A 111 7.32 -0.17 -0.29
C GLU A 111 7.59 -1.61 -0.75
N ASP A 112 7.63 -2.57 0.18
CA ASP A 112 7.81 -3.99 -0.11
C ASP A 112 6.68 -4.56 -0.99
N LEU A 113 5.43 -4.22 -0.67
CA LEU A 113 4.27 -4.67 -1.44
C LEU A 113 4.29 -4.11 -2.87
N ASN A 114 4.66 -2.85 -3.04
CA ASN A 114 4.83 -2.24 -4.36
C ASN A 114 5.93 -2.92 -5.17
N GLN A 115 7.04 -3.30 -4.52
CA GLN A 115 8.12 -4.04 -5.17
C GLN A 115 7.65 -5.43 -5.64
N GLN A 116 6.90 -6.15 -4.81
CA GLN A 116 6.31 -7.45 -5.20
C GLN A 116 5.34 -7.33 -6.36
N LEU A 117 4.48 -6.30 -6.36
CA LEU A 117 3.57 -6.03 -7.49
C LEU A 117 4.32 -5.72 -8.79
N ALA A 118 5.42 -4.97 -8.71
CA ALA A 118 6.26 -4.68 -9.87
C ALA A 118 6.89 -5.94 -10.46
N GLU A 119 7.41 -6.83 -9.62
CA GLU A 119 8.01 -8.09 -10.05
C GLU A 119 6.96 -9.06 -10.61
N LEU A 120 5.79 -9.17 -9.97
CA LEU A 120 4.70 -10.00 -10.48
C LEU A 120 4.21 -9.51 -11.85
N ARG A 121 4.05 -8.20 -12.03
CA ARG A 121 3.69 -7.60 -13.33
C ARG A 121 4.74 -7.90 -14.40
N LYS A 122 6.02 -7.86 -14.05
CA LYS A 122 7.12 -8.21 -14.97
C LYS A 122 7.05 -9.69 -15.35
N HIS A 123 6.80 -10.57 -14.40
CA HIS A 123 6.64 -12.01 -14.66
C HIS A 123 5.42 -12.29 -15.55
N CYS A 124 4.28 -11.65 -15.31
CA CYS A 124 3.10 -11.76 -16.19
C CYS A 124 3.42 -11.32 -17.63
N ARG A 125 4.10 -10.18 -17.82
CA ARG A 125 4.53 -9.72 -19.15
C ARG A 125 5.45 -10.73 -19.84
N GLN A 126 6.37 -11.34 -19.10
CA GLN A 126 7.27 -12.37 -19.64
C GLN A 126 6.51 -13.62 -20.08
N LEU A 127 5.55 -14.09 -19.27
CA LEU A 127 4.69 -15.22 -19.62
C LEU A 127 3.83 -14.93 -20.85
N GLU A 128 3.20 -13.76 -20.91
CA GLU A 128 2.42 -13.33 -22.08
C GLU A 128 3.27 -13.27 -23.34
N HIS A 129 4.51 -12.77 -23.23
CA HIS A 129 5.44 -12.75 -24.35
C HIS A 129 5.80 -14.16 -24.83
N ARG A 130 6.10 -15.08 -23.90
CA ARG A 130 6.39 -16.49 -24.23
C ARG A 130 5.18 -17.17 -24.88
N LEU A 131 3.97 -16.93 -24.38
CA LEU A 131 2.75 -17.46 -24.97
C LEU A 131 2.56 -16.98 -26.41
N LYS A 132 2.83 -15.70 -26.70
CA LYS A 132 2.77 -15.18 -28.08
C LYS A 132 3.77 -15.86 -29.01
N ILE A 133 5.01 -16.09 -28.54
CA ILE A 133 6.03 -16.80 -29.31
C ILE A 133 5.56 -18.23 -29.60
N TYR A 134 5.09 -18.96 -28.59
CA TYR A 134 4.63 -20.34 -28.76
C TYR A 134 3.42 -20.44 -29.68
N ALA A 135 2.45 -19.53 -29.55
CA ALA A 135 1.29 -19.47 -30.45
C ALA A 135 1.72 -19.27 -31.91
N THR A 136 2.70 -18.41 -32.15
CA THR A 136 3.23 -18.15 -33.50
C THR A 136 3.94 -19.38 -34.07
N ALA A 137 4.80 -20.02 -33.27
CA ALA A 137 5.50 -21.24 -33.68
C ALA A 137 4.52 -22.40 -33.95
N LEU A 138 3.52 -22.59 -33.10
CA LEU A 138 2.46 -23.58 -33.30
C LEU A 138 1.67 -23.31 -34.59
N HIS A 139 1.34 -22.05 -34.86
CA HIS A 139 0.66 -21.66 -36.09
C HIS A 139 1.50 -22.00 -37.32
N GLN A 140 2.79 -21.68 -37.31
CA GLN A 140 3.71 -22.03 -38.40
C GLN A 140 3.80 -23.54 -38.62
N LEU A 141 4.00 -24.32 -37.55
CA LEU A 141 4.07 -25.78 -37.63
C LEU A 141 2.75 -26.39 -38.14
N ALA A 142 1.61 -25.82 -37.79
CA ALA A 142 0.31 -26.25 -38.30
C ALA A 142 0.18 -26.02 -39.81
N LEU A 143 0.64 -24.88 -40.32
CA LEU A 143 0.67 -24.59 -41.76
C LEU A 143 1.60 -25.54 -42.51
N GLU A 144 2.80 -25.80 -41.97
CA GLU A 144 3.77 -26.73 -42.55
C GLU A 144 3.22 -28.16 -42.61
N ASN A 145 2.62 -28.65 -41.53
CA ASN A 145 1.98 -29.98 -41.50
C ASN A 145 0.80 -30.10 -42.47
N ALA A 146 -0.02 -29.06 -42.62
CA ALA A 146 -1.12 -29.06 -43.59
C ALA A 146 -0.61 -29.12 -45.03
N ALA A 147 0.46 -28.39 -45.34
CA ALA A 147 1.09 -28.41 -46.65
C ALA A 147 1.71 -29.78 -46.98
N LEU A 148 2.39 -30.41 -46.02
CA LEU A 148 2.94 -31.76 -46.16
C LEU A 148 1.84 -32.80 -46.37
N SER A 149 0.79 -32.77 -45.53
CA SER A 149 -0.35 -33.70 -45.64
C SER A 149 -1.07 -33.58 -47.00
N GLY A 150 -1.18 -32.35 -47.54
CA GLY A 150 -1.75 -32.13 -48.87
C GLY A 150 -0.87 -32.70 -50.00
N ARG A 151 0.46 -32.57 -49.89
CA ARG A 151 1.41 -33.17 -50.85
C ARG A 151 1.33 -34.70 -50.85
N ASP A 152 1.28 -35.31 -49.67
CA ASP A 152 1.16 -36.76 -49.54
C ASP A 152 -0.16 -37.27 -50.14
N ALA A 153 -1.26 -36.54 -49.94
CA ALA A 153 -2.55 -36.87 -50.53
C ALA A 153 -2.55 -36.75 -52.08
N ASP A 154 -1.84 -35.77 -52.64
CA ASP A 154 -1.69 -35.65 -54.10
C ASP A 154 -0.74 -36.71 -54.68
N ALA A 155 0.33 -37.06 -53.97
CA ALA A 155 1.24 -38.16 -54.35
C ALA A 155 0.53 -39.53 -54.31
N ALA A 156 -0.43 -39.72 -53.41
CA ALA A 156 -1.23 -40.94 -53.31
C ALA A 156 -2.29 -41.10 -54.41
N LYS A 157 -2.56 -40.08 -55.24
CA LYS A 157 -3.48 -40.21 -56.39
C LYS A 157 -2.82 -41.03 -57.52
N VAL A 158 -2.96 -42.36 -57.43
CA VAL A 158 -2.51 -43.30 -58.46
C VAL A 158 -3.30 -43.09 -59.75
N ARG A 159 -2.64 -42.58 -60.79
CA ARG A 159 -3.22 -42.45 -62.13
C ARG A 159 -3.03 -43.76 -62.88
N ALA A 160 -4.11 -44.43 -63.25
CA ALA A 160 -4.05 -45.67 -64.01
C ALA A 160 -3.39 -45.41 -65.39
N LEU A 161 -2.22 -46.02 -65.61
CA LEU A 161 -1.54 -45.99 -66.91
C LEU A 161 -2.32 -46.86 -67.91
N PRO A 162 -2.65 -46.36 -69.10
CA PRO A 162 -3.34 -47.15 -70.11
C PRO A 162 -2.47 -48.35 -70.48
N ARG A 163 -3.00 -49.56 -70.29
CA ARG A 163 -2.34 -50.81 -70.70
C ARG A 163 -2.06 -50.76 -72.19
N ARG A 164 -0.78 -50.80 -72.55
CA ARG A 164 -0.31 -50.94 -73.93
C ARG A 164 -0.94 -52.22 -74.50
N ARG A 165 -1.81 -52.09 -75.50
CA ARG A 165 -2.35 -53.25 -76.24
C ARG A 165 -1.18 -53.98 -76.87
N GLN A 166 -0.98 -55.21 -76.44
CA GLN A 166 0.00 -56.12 -77.00
C GLN A 166 -0.54 -56.59 -78.36
N PRO A 167 0.20 -56.43 -79.47
CA PRO A 167 -0.26 -56.91 -80.76
C PRO A 167 -0.20 -58.45 -80.74
N THR A 168 -1.33 -59.07 -81.04
CA THR A 168 -1.46 -60.52 -81.26
C THR A 168 -0.78 -60.93 -82.57
N PRO A 169 -0.26 -62.18 -82.66
CA PRO A 169 0.62 -62.64 -83.73
C PRO A 169 -0.03 -62.68 -85.11
#